data_AF-A0A7S0F0C4-F1
#
_entry.id   AF-A0A7S0F0C4-F1
#
_cell.length_a   1.000
_cell.length_b   1.000
_cell.length_c   1.000
_cell.angle_alpha   90.00
_cell.angle_beta   90.00
_cell.angle_gamma   90.00
#
_symmetry.space_group_name_H-M   'P 1'
#
loop_
_entity.id
_entity.type
_entity.pdbx_description
1 polymer ?
#
loop_
_entity_poly.entity_id
_entity_poly.type
_entity_poly.pdbx_seq_one_letter_code
_entity_poly.pdbx_strand_id
1 'polypeptide(L)'
;MLADEIERVRLAAVNALSRLRNVIEFAEHHLHVVLSLLEDVSEPLRARVQLMLGMISLTSPLCLNITVRALLDNIRRFPTDTPNIYKALSKLGKNCSALAEEVAPALLVHRTEDQLESPYLTTQADVDDETYVGILVMVLSAAAVNPHVLAQCPSHCLRHWRLLRHKHPQLIPW
;
A
#
# COMPACT_ATOMS: atom_id res chain seq x y z
N MET A 1 -9.25 21.44 -10.60
CA MET A 1 -8.56 21.59 -9.29
C MET A 1 -7.55 20.49 -9.02
N LEU A 2 -7.94 19.21 -8.93
CA LEU A 2 -6.95 18.12 -8.83
C LEU A 2 -6.23 17.87 -10.17
N ALA A 3 -6.93 17.98 -11.29
CA ALA A 3 -6.36 17.93 -12.64
C ALA A 3 -5.97 19.32 -13.20
N ASP A 4 -5.66 20.27 -12.32
CA ASP A 4 -5.27 21.64 -12.74
C ASP A 4 -3.85 21.65 -13.31
N GLU A 5 -3.53 22.53 -14.25
CA GLU A 5 -2.18 22.62 -14.85
C GLU A 5 -1.14 23.14 -13.85
N ILE A 6 -1.58 23.96 -12.88
CA ILE A 6 -0.69 24.59 -11.91
C ILE A 6 -0.41 23.63 -10.74
N GLU A 7 0.84 23.18 -10.61
CA GLU A 7 1.28 22.26 -9.54
C GLU A 7 0.91 22.75 -8.14
N ARG A 8 1.09 24.05 -7.86
CA ARG A 8 0.77 24.64 -6.56
C ARG A 8 -0.72 24.53 -6.21
N VAL A 9 -1.61 24.57 -7.22
CA VAL A 9 -3.05 24.38 -7.03
C VAL A 9 -3.36 22.90 -6.74
N ARG A 10 -2.74 21.97 -7.49
CA ARG A 10 -2.87 20.53 -7.22
C ARG A 10 -2.40 20.16 -5.81
N LEU A 11 -1.22 20.64 -5.42
CA LEU A 11 -0.67 20.45 -4.07
C LEU A 11 -1.59 21.01 -2.97
N ALA A 12 -2.14 22.22 -3.17
CA ALA A 12 -3.06 22.81 -2.21
C ALA A 12 -4.35 21.97 -2.06
N ALA A 13 -4.87 21.43 -3.16
CA ALA A 13 -6.03 20.57 -3.15
C ALA A 13 -5.76 19.25 -2.39
N VAL A 14 -4.64 18.58 -2.65
CA VAL A 14 -4.24 17.35 -1.93
C VAL A 14 -4.06 17.62 -0.42
N ASN A 15 -3.46 18.75 -0.07
CA ASN A 15 -3.31 19.15 1.33
C ASN A 15 -4.67 19.43 2.01
N ALA A 16 -5.61 20.03 1.30
CA ALA A 16 -6.96 20.26 1.80
C ALA A 16 -7.69 18.93 2.04
N LEU A 17 -7.63 18.00 1.08
CA LEU A 17 -8.21 16.65 1.22
C LEU A 17 -7.59 15.89 2.40
N SER A 18 -6.28 15.96 2.57
CA SER A 18 -5.57 15.34 3.70
C SER A 18 -6.05 15.83 5.07
N ARG A 19 -6.47 17.10 5.16
CA ARG A 19 -7.03 17.69 6.39
C ARG A 19 -8.46 17.21 6.66
N LEU A 20 -9.20 16.90 5.59
CA LEU A 20 -10.59 16.44 5.65
C LEU A 20 -10.72 14.91 5.74
N ARG A 21 -9.62 14.18 5.93
CA ARG A 21 -9.57 12.71 5.96
C ARG A 21 -10.56 12.02 6.92
N ASN A 22 -10.98 12.70 7.99
CA ASN A 22 -11.91 12.16 8.99
C ASN A 22 -13.39 12.43 8.64
N VAL A 23 -13.63 13.24 7.62
CA VAL A 23 -14.97 13.72 7.22
C VAL A 23 -15.35 13.17 5.84
N ILE A 24 -14.35 12.85 5.01
CA ILE A 24 -14.56 12.36 3.64
C ILE A 24 -14.34 10.86 3.59
N GLU A 25 -15.34 10.16 3.10
CA GLU A 25 -15.23 8.78 2.64
C GLU A 25 -14.97 8.78 1.13
N PHE A 26 -13.90 8.12 0.70
CA PHE A 26 -13.58 8.02 -0.73
C PHE A 26 -14.36 6.87 -1.37
N ALA A 27 -15.36 7.24 -2.18
CA ALA A 27 -15.98 6.34 -3.13
C ALA A 27 -15.08 6.10 -4.35
N GLU A 28 -15.30 4.99 -5.06
CA GLU A 28 -14.47 4.50 -6.17
C GLU A 28 -14.17 5.56 -7.24
N HIS A 29 -15.20 6.29 -7.69
CA HIS A 29 -15.03 7.32 -8.73
C HIS A 29 -14.10 8.48 -8.31
N HIS A 30 -14.19 8.94 -7.07
CA HIS A 30 -13.31 9.99 -6.54
C HIS A 30 -11.89 9.49 -6.32
N LEU A 31 -11.74 8.20 -6.02
CA LEU A 31 -10.45 7.56 -5.81
C LEU A 31 -9.61 7.55 -7.09
N HIS A 32 -10.20 7.24 -8.25
CA HIS A 32 -9.46 7.22 -9.53
C HIS A 32 -8.79 8.56 -9.87
N VAL A 33 -9.44 9.69 -9.57
CA VAL A 33 -8.88 11.03 -9.79
C VAL A 33 -7.69 11.29 -8.87
N VAL A 34 -7.71 10.75 -7.65
CA VAL A 34 -6.57 10.87 -6.74
C VAL A 34 -5.44 9.94 -7.17
N LEU A 35 -5.75 8.72 -7.61
CA LEU A 35 -4.76 7.74 -8.03
C LEU A 35 -4.00 8.19 -9.29
N SER A 36 -4.64 8.91 -10.21
CA SER A 36 -3.93 9.45 -11.38
C SER A 36 -2.84 10.46 -11.02
N LEU A 37 -2.93 11.12 -9.85
CA LEU A 37 -1.90 12.02 -9.35
C LEU A 37 -0.63 11.31 -8.88
N LEU A 38 -0.67 9.99 -8.68
CA LEU A 38 0.53 9.18 -8.45
C LEU A 38 1.41 9.10 -9.70
N GLU A 39 0.87 9.43 -10.87
CA GLU A 39 1.61 9.41 -12.13
C GLU A 39 2.18 10.78 -12.52
N ASP A 40 1.99 11.80 -11.67
CA ASP A 40 2.45 13.16 -11.94
C ASP A 40 3.99 13.22 -12.00
N VAL A 41 4.50 14.14 -12.83
CA VAL A 41 5.95 14.37 -12.99
C VAL A 41 6.56 14.92 -11.70
N SER A 42 5.79 15.69 -10.92
CA SER A 42 6.24 16.29 -9.67
C SER A 42 6.35 15.25 -8.54
N GLU A 43 7.60 14.95 -8.15
CA GLU A 43 7.92 14.15 -6.96
C GLU A 43 7.25 14.68 -5.67
N PRO A 44 7.30 15.99 -5.33
CA PRO A 44 6.67 16.47 -4.10
C PRO A 44 5.15 16.30 -4.11
N LEU A 45 4.50 16.38 -5.28
CA LEU A 45 3.07 16.07 -5.40
C LEU A 45 2.81 14.58 -5.19
N ARG A 46 3.54 13.69 -5.87
CA ARG A 46 3.41 12.23 -5.67
C ARG A 46 3.59 11.85 -4.21
N ALA A 47 4.63 12.34 -3.55
CA ALA A 47 4.91 12.07 -2.14
C ALA A 47 3.76 12.53 -1.22
N ARG A 48 3.13 13.67 -1.52
CA ARG A 48 1.97 14.16 -0.76
C ARG A 48 0.73 13.31 -0.99
N VAL A 49 0.49 12.87 -2.22
CA VAL A 49 -0.63 11.97 -2.55
C VAL A 49 -0.45 10.62 -1.87
N GLN A 50 0.75 10.02 -1.92
CA GLN A 50 1.08 8.78 -1.23
C GLN A 50 0.80 8.90 0.28
N LEU A 51 1.26 9.99 0.91
CA LEU A 51 0.99 10.26 2.33
C LEU A 51 -0.50 10.41 2.64
N MET A 52 -1.25 11.10 1.77
CA MET A 52 -2.69 11.28 1.90
C MET A 52 -3.42 9.94 1.81
N LEU A 53 -3.10 9.11 0.80
CA LEU A 53 -3.69 7.79 0.60
C LEU A 53 -3.46 6.88 1.80
N GLY A 54 -2.32 6.98 2.48
CA GLY A 54 -2.09 6.25 3.73
C GLY A 54 -2.96 6.70 4.90
N MET A 55 -3.55 7.91 4.85
CA MET A 55 -4.32 8.50 5.95
C MET A 55 -5.84 8.47 5.75
N ILE A 56 -6.33 8.20 4.53
CA ILE A 56 -7.75 8.15 4.25
C ILE A 56 -8.39 6.85 4.77
N SER A 57 -9.70 6.90 4.98
CA SER A 57 -10.53 5.73 5.22
C SER A 57 -11.22 5.34 3.92
N LEU A 58 -11.14 4.06 3.57
CA LEU A 58 -11.82 3.48 2.41
C LEU A 58 -13.04 2.71 2.89
N THR A 59 -14.09 2.70 2.08
CA THR A 59 -15.37 2.06 2.43
C THR A 59 -15.58 0.71 1.76
N SER A 60 -14.72 0.33 0.81
CA SER A 60 -14.85 -0.89 0.02
C SER A 60 -13.53 -1.66 -0.09
N PRO A 61 -13.56 -3.01 0.02
CA PRO A 61 -12.40 -3.88 -0.25
C PRO A 61 -11.83 -3.66 -1.65
N LEU A 62 -12.70 -3.41 -2.65
CA LEU A 62 -12.28 -3.12 -4.02
C LEU A 62 -11.42 -1.84 -4.09
N CYS A 63 -11.86 -0.77 -3.42
CA CYS A 63 -11.12 0.49 -3.35
C CYS A 63 -9.75 0.31 -2.70
N LEU A 64 -9.68 -0.51 -1.63
CA LEU A 64 -8.40 -0.84 -0.99
C LEU A 64 -7.48 -1.58 -1.95
N ASN A 65 -7.98 -2.59 -2.65
CA ASN A 65 -7.20 -3.37 -3.62
C ASN A 65 -6.66 -2.49 -4.76
N ILE A 66 -7.51 -1.64 -5.36
CA ILE A 66 -7.11 -0.71 -6.43
C ILE A 66 -6.05 0.27 -5.92
N THR A 67 -6.22 0.82 -4.71
CA THR A 67 -5.25 1.75 -4.11
C THR A 67 -3.91 1.07 -3.88
N VAL A 68 -3.91 -0.14 -3.32
CA VAL A 68 -2.68 -0.91 -3.08
C VAL A 68 -1.97 -1.21 -4.40
N ARG A 69 -2.69 -1.70 -5.42
CA ARG A 69 -2.10 -1.97 -6.74
C ARG A 69 -1.50 -0.72 -7.37
N ALA A 70 -2.22 0.40 -7.37
CA ALA A 70 -1.71 1.66 -7.91
C ALA A 70 -0.44 2.15 -7.18
N LEU A 71 -0.37 1.99 -5.86
CA LEU A 71 0.84 2.29 -5.08
C LEU A 71 2.00 1.36 -5.43
N LEU A 72 1.74 0.06 -5.61
CA LEU A 72 2.77 -0.92 -5.99
C LEU A 72 3.27 -0.71 -7.42
N ASP A 73 2.40 -0.36 -8.37
CA ASP A 73 2.81 -0.01 -9.73
C ASP A 73 3.72 1.24 -9.74
N ASN A 74 3.49 2.16 -8.81
CA ASN A 74 4.30 3.34 -8.63
C ASN A 74 5.73 3.03 -8.18
N ILE A 75 5.97 1.92 -7.47
CA ILE A 75 7.32 1.45 -7.11
C ILE A 75 8.14 1.16 -8.38
N ARG A 76 7.53 0.47 -9.34
CA ARG A 76 8.18 0.13 -10.61
C ARG A 76 8.47 1.36 -11.47
N ARG A 77 7.57 2.35 -11.44
CA ARG A 77 7.68 3.58 -12.24
C ARG A 77 8.62 4.60 -11.61
N PHE A 78 8.62 4.70 -10.29
CA PHE A 78 9.40 5.66 -9.50
C PHE A 78 10.06 4.96 -8.29
N PRO A 79 11.18 4.24 -8.48
CA PRO A 79 11.85 3.52 -7.40
C PRO A 79 12.35 4.42 -6.25
N THR A 80 12.53 5.71 -6.52
CA THR A 80 12.86 6.72 -5.49
C THR A 80 11.75 6.90 -4.46
N ASP A 81 10.51 6.57 -4.81
CA ASP A 81 9.32 6.81 -4.01
C ASP A 81 8.99 5.61 -3.10
N THR A 82 9.63 4.46 -3.30
CA THR A 82 9.48 3.21 -2.52
C THR A 82 9.36 3.42 -1.00
N PRO A 83 10.23 4.21 -0.32
CA PRO A 83 10.09 4.42 1.12
C PRO A 83 8.81 5.16 1.52
N ASN A 84 8.33 6.10 0.70
CA ASN A 84 7.08 6.82 0.96
C ASN A 84 5.87 5.92 0.70
N ILE A 85 5.95 5.10 -0.35
CA ILE A 85 4.93 4.11 -0.69
C ILE A 85 4.76 3.08 0.43
N TYR A 86 5.85 2.53 0.98
CA TYR A 86 5.77 1.61 2.12
C TYR A 86 5.17 2.25 3.36
N LYS A 87 5.51 3.52 3.66
CA LYS A 87 4.86 4.26 4.74
C LYS A 87 3.36 4.45 4.50
N ALA A 88 2.97 4.72 3.25
CA ALA A 88 1.56 4.84 2.88
C ALA A 88 0.82 3.51 3.06
N LEU A 89 1.36 2.41 2.52
CA LEU A 89 0.82 1.06 2.64
C LEU A 89 0.71 0.60 4.10
N SER A 90 1.71 0.88 4.93
CA SER A 90 1.65 0.57 6.37
C SER A 90 0.51 1.31 7.07
N LYS A 91 0.35 2.62 6.82
CA LYS A 91 -0.74 3.40 7.42
C LYS A 91 -2.11 2.98 6.88
N LEU A 92 -2.19 2.71 5.59
CA LEU A 92 -3.41 2.24 4.93
C LEU A 92 -3.88 0.92 5.52
N GLY A 93 -2.96 -0.04 5.73
CA GLY A 93 -3.27 -1.32 6.38
C GLY A 93 -3.78 -1.15 7.80
N LYS A 94 -3.21 -0.23 8.59
CA LYS A 94 -3.68 0.08 9.95
C LYS A 94 -5.08 0.70 9.96
N ASN A 95 -5.32 1.66 9.08
CA ASN A 95 -6.59 2.39 9.01
C ASN A 95 -7.73 1.52 8.45
N CYS A 96 -7.43 0.68 7.45
CA CYS A 96 -8.39 -0.17 6.77
C CYS A 96 -8.24 -1.64 7.19
N SER A 97 -7.96 -1.92 8.46
CA SER A 97 -7.60 -3.27 8.93
C SER A 97 -8.71 -4.31 8.76
N ALA A 98 -9.98 -3.91 8.86
CA ALA A 98 -11.12 -4.78 8.58
C ALA A 98 -11.20 -5.17 7.08
N LEU A 99 -11.03 -4.20 6.18
CA LEU A 99 -11.02 -4.45 4.73
C LEU A 99 -9.78 -5.21 4.28
N ALA A 100 -8.65 -4.99 4.95
CA ALA A 100 -7.40 -5.68 4.66
C ALA A 100 -7.50 -7.19 4.91
N GLU A 101 -8.34 -7.63 5.86
CA GLU A 101 -8.61 -9.05 6.11
C GLU A 101 -9.20 -9.75 4.87
N GLU A 102 -10.15 -9.11 4.20
CA GLU A 102 -10.80 -9.63 3.00
C GLU A 102 -9.89 -9.59 1.77
N VAL A 103 -9.05 -8.54 1.66
CA VAL A 103 -8.20 -8.31 0.49
C VAL A 103 -6.87 -9.07 0.57
N ALA A 104 -6.37 -9.37 1.77
CA ALA A 104 -5.07 -10.02 1.97
C ALA A 104 -4.92 -11.35 1.21
N PRO A 105 -5.88 -12.29 1.25
CA PRO A 105 -5.79 -13.53 0.47
C PRO A 105 -5.62 -13.25 -1.03
N ALA A 106 -6.43 -12.36 -1.60
CA ALA A 106 -6.37 -12.05 -3.04
C ALA A 106 -5.03 -11.43 -3.46
N LEU A 107 -4.43 -10.59 -2.61
CA LEU A 107 -3.11 -10.00 -2.89
C LEU A 107 -1.96 -11.00 -2.75
N LEU A 108 -2.09 -11.96 -1.85
CA LEU A 108 -1.07 -12.98 -1.61
C LEU A 108 -1.17 -14.14 -2.63
N VAL A 109 -2.39 -14.47 -3.11
CA VAL A 109 -2.65 -15.58 -4.04
C VAL A 109 -2.04 -15.38 -5.43
N HIS A 110 -2.05 -14.15 -5.95
CA HIS A 110 -1.46 -13.84 -7.26
C HIS A 110 0.05 -14.15 -7.35
N ARG A 111 0.72 -14.41 -6.21
CA ARG A 111 2.10 -14.92 -6.19
C ARG A 111 2.23 -16.40 -5.90
N THR A 112 1.24 -17.03 -5.28
CA THR A 112 1.31 -18.45 -4.95
C THR A 112 1.04 -19.34 -6.15
N GLU A 113 0.27 -18.87 -7.13
CA GLU A 113 -0.03 -19.65 -8.35
C GLU A 113 1.17 -19.72 -9.30
N ASP A 114 1.92 -18.63 -9.49
CA ASP A 114 3.16 -18.63 -10.30
C ASP A 114 4.33 -19.40 -9.63
N GLN A 115 4.19 -19.79 -8.36
CA GLN A 115 5.27 -20.42 -7.56
C GLN A 115 4.97 -21.85 -7.10
N LEU A 116 3.87 -22.46 -7.57
CA LEU A 116 3.52 -23.83 -7.20
C LEU A 116 4.55 -24.88 -7.68
N GLU A 117 5.47 -24.52 -8.58
CA GLU A 117 6.41 -25.47 -9.17
C GLU A 117 7.71 -25.73 -8.38
N SER A 118 8.04 -24.99 -7.30
CA SER A 118 9.29 -25.29 -6.57
C SER A 118 9.25 -25.05 -5.05
N PRO A 119 9.26 -26.13 -4.24
CA PRO A 119 9.38 -26.08 -2.78
C PRO A 119 10.69 -25.46 -2.26
N TYR A 120 11.67 -25.21 -3.13
CA TYR A 120 13.05 -24.87 -2.76
C TYR A 120 13.51 -23.47 -3.20
N LEU A 121 12.76 -22.74 -4.03
CA LEU A 121 13.12 -21.40 -4.51
C LEU A 121 12.67 -20.25 -3.58
N THR A 122 11.88 -20.56 -2.56
CA THR A 122 10.96 -19.65 -1.85
C THR A 122 11.53 -18.91 -0.64
N THR A 123 12.83 -18.58 -0.57
CA THR A 123 13.36 -17.92 0.66
C THR A 123 14.10 -16.61 0.49
N GLN A 124 14.72 -16.32 -0.66
CA GLN A 124 15.47 -15.07 -0.85
C GLN A 124 14.94 -14.18 -1.97
N ALA A 125 14.59 -14.75 -3.13
CA ALA A 125 14.16 -13.98 -4.30
C ALA A 125 12.89 -13.15 -4.04
N ASP A 126 11.94 -13.67 -3.26
CA ASP A 126 10.70 -12.95 -2.95
C ASP A 126 10.91 -11.75 -2.04
N VAL A 127 11.90 -11.81 -1.14
CA VAL A 127 12.18 -10.72 -0.19
C VAL A 127 12.91 -9.56 -0.88
N ASP A 128 13.49 -9.79 -2.06
CA ASP A 128 14.11 -8.75 -2.87
C ASP A 128 13.11 -8.06 -3.82
N ASP A 129 11.90 -8.60 -3.97
CA ASP A 129 10.85 -7.96 -4.76
C ASP A 129 10.14 -6.86 -3.96
N GLU A 130 10.41 -5.61 -4.33
CA GLU A 130 9.86 -4.44 -3.66
C GLU A 130 8.33 -4.43 -3.61
N THR A 131 7.65 -5.00 -4.59
CA THR A 131 6.18 -5.06 -4.59
C THR A 131 5.64 -6.09 -3.60
N TYR A 132 6.33 -7.23 -3.45
CA TYR A 132 6.01 -8.23 -2.43
C TYR A 132 6.15 -7.64 -1.03
N VAL A 133 7.28 -6.96 -0.81
CA VAL A 133 7.58 -6.31 0.46
C VAL A 133 6.50 -5.28 0.77
N GLY A 134 6.02 -4.53 -0.22
CA GLY A 134 4.90 -3.60 -0.04
C GLY A 134 3.61 -4.28 0.41
N ILE A 135 3.24 -5.42 -0.20
CA ILE A 135 2.06 -6.21 0.21
C ILE A 135 2.23 -6.70 1.64
N LEU A 136 3.37 -7.30 1.98
CA LEU A 136 3.66 -7.77 3.33
C LEU A 136 3.62 -6.64 4.36
N VAL A 137 4.18 -5.47 4.05
CA VAL A 137 4.14 -4.29 4.93
C VAL A 137 2.69 -3.88 5.20
N MET A 138 1.82 -3.87 4.20
CA MET A 138 0.40 -3.53 4.36
C MET A 138 -0.31 -4.57 5.25
N VAL A 139 -0.24 -5.86 4.87
CA VAL A 139 -0.94 -6.96 5.56
C VAL A 139 -0.50 -7.07 7.02
N LEU A 140 0.81 -6.97 7.28
CA LEU A 140 1.34 -7.07 8.64
C LEU A 140 1.09 -5.81 9.47
N SER A 141 0.98 -4.66 8.82
CA SER A 141 0.53 -3.44 9.50
C SER A 141 -0.94 -3.52 9.90
N ALA A 142 -1.78 -4.12 9.05
CA ALA A 142 -3.18 -4.42 9.37
C ALA A 142 -3.32 -5.45 10.49
N ALA A 143 -2.52 -6.53 10.43
CA ALA A 143 -2.47 -7.60 11.42
C ALA A 143 -2.23 -7.15 12.86
N ALA A 144 -1.46 -6.09 13.04
CA ALA A 144 -1.18 -5.57 14.36
C ALA A 144 -2.32 -4.74 14.96
N VAL A 145 -3.27 -4.30 14.14
CA VAL A 145 -4.53 -3.69 14.59
C VAL A 145 -5.62 -4.74 14.69
N ASN A 146 -5.72 -5.63 13.70
CA ASN A 146 -6.66 -6.73 13.63
C ASN A 146 -5.93 -8.08 13.53
N PRO A 147 -5.83 -8.87 14.62
CA PRO A 147 -5.10 -10.14 14.62
C PRO A 147 -5.73 -11.20 13.72
N HIS A 148 -6.99 -11.06 13.31
CA HIS A 148 -7.64 -11.98 12.37
C HIS A 148 -6.99 -11.99 10.98
N VAL A 149 -6.36 -10.89 10.58
CA VAL A 149 -5.58 -10.80 9.33
C VAL A 149 -4.42 -11.81 9.33
N LEU A 150 -3.83 -12.13 10.49
CA LEU A 150 -2.79 -13.16 10.59
C LEU A 150 -3.30 -14.56 10.30
N ALA A 151 -4.57 -14.84 10.63
CA ALA A 151 -5.17 -16.15 10.35
C ALA A 151 -5.34 -16.39 8.84
N GLN A 152 -5.49 -15.32 8.06
CA GLN A 152 -5.57 -15.36 6.60
C GLN A 152 -4.19 -15.46 5.93
N CYS A 153 -3.10 -15.24 6.68
CA CYS A 153 -1.76 -15.26 6.13
C CYS A 153 -1.20 -16.70 6.05
N PRO A 154 -0.64 -17.10 4.90
CA PRO A 154 0.15 -18.31 4.80
C PRO A 154 1.33 -18.34 5.78
N SER A 155 1.75 -19.54 6.17
CA SER A 155 2.86 -19.77 7.10
C SER A 155 4.22 -19.19 6.62
N HIS A 156 4.41 -19.00 5.32
CA HIS A 156 5.61 -18.40 4.74
C HIS A 156 5.70 -16.88 4.99
N CYS A 157 4.57 -16.16 5.11
CA CYS A 157 4.57 -14.71 5.36
C CYS A 157 5.26 -14.35 6.67
N LEU A 158 5.09 -15.17 7.71
CA LEU A 158 5.75 -15.00 9.01
C LEU A 158 7.26 -15.23 8.94
N ARG A 159 7.73 -16.09 8.03
CA ARG A 159 9.18 -16.33 7.82
C ARG A 159 9.80 -15.16 7.07
N HIS A 160 9.15 -14.71 5.99
CA HIS A 160 9.59 -13.55 5.20
C HIS A 160 9.59 -12.27 6.02
N TRP A 161 8.64 -12.14 6.95
CA TRP A 161 8.63 -11.05 7.91
C TRP A 161 9.90 -10.95 8.75
N ARG A 162 10.37 -12.06 9.33
CA ARG A 162 11.58 -12.05 10.16
C ARG A 162 12.80 -11.57 9.36
N LEU A 163 12.89 -11.99 8.09
CA LEU A 163 13.94 -11.55 7.17
C LEU A 163 13.82 -10.06 6.84
N LEU A 164 12.60 -9.59 6.57
CA LEU A 164 12.32 -8.18 6.28
C LEU A 164 12.64 -7.27 7.46
N ARG A 165 12.38 -7.70 8.68
CA ARG A 165 12.75 -6.95 9.90
C ARG A 165 14.24 -6.67 9.96
N HIS A 166 15.07 -7.62 9.54
CA HIS A 166 16.52 -7.42 9.49
C HIS A 166 16.93 -6.47 8.36
N LYS A 167 16.29 -6.54 7.19
CA LYS A 167 16.62 -5.69 6.03
C LYS A 167 16.08 -4.25 6.16
N HIS A 168 14.88 -4.07 6.70
CA HIS A 168 14.18 -2.78 6.76
C HIS A 168 13.54 -2.51 8.13
N PRO A 169 14.34 -2.29 9.19
CA PRO A 169 13.83 -2.07 10.54
C PRO A 169 12.95 -0.82 10.68
N GLN A 170 13.11 0.17 9.79
CA GLN A 170 12.37 1.44 9.84
C GLN A 170 10.94 1.35 9.30
N LEU A 171 10.61 0.30 8.54
CA LEU A 171 9.29 0.13 7.92
C LEU A 171 8.34 -0.71 8.79
N ILE A 172 8.87 -1.30 9.85
CA ILE A 172 8.26 -2.37 10.61
C ILE A 172 8.03 -1.89 12.05
N PRO A 173 6.77 -1.68 12.49
CA PRO A 173 6.49 -1.08 13.79
C PRO A 173 6.68 -1.99 15.03
N TRP A 174 7.11 -3.25 14.89
CA TRP A 174 7.17 -4.26 15.99
C TRP A 174 8.44 -5.11 15.96
#